data_AF-A0A7Y2CEQ5-F1
#
_entry.id   AF-A0A7Y2CEQ5-F1
#
_cell.length_a   1.000
_cell.length_b   1.000
_cell.length_c   1.000
_cell.angle_alpha   90.00
_cell.angle_beta   90.00
_cell.angle_gamma   90.00
#
_symmetry.space_group_name_H-M   'P 1'
#
loop_
_entity.id
_entity.type
_entity.pdbx_description
1 polymer ?
#
loop_
_entity_poly.entity_id
_entity_poly.type
_entity_poly.pdbx_seq_one_letter_code
_entity_poly.pdbx_strand_id
1 'polypeptide(L)'
;MTDSLEVYFDGACPLCVREIEFYRRQRGADRIIWTDISTFKGSKVATNLTKEMALRRFHVKDKTGQLVSGAKAFSKLWQELPRFRLFGRFAGVTPITEILEAAYRAFLLFRPTLQGILPRNERCDQNRGCKA
;
A
#
# COMPACT_ATOMS: atom_id res chain seq x y z
N MET A 1 5.89 18.49 -10.66
CA MET A 1 6.14 18.08 -9.27
C MET A 1 4.79 17.80 -8.64
N THR A 2 4.48 16.54 -8.33
CA THR A 2 3.24 16.18 -7.63
C THR A 2 3.40 16.52 -6.15
N ASP A 3 2.64 17.48 -5.64
CA ASP A 3 2.62 17.82 -4.19
C ASP A 3 1.84 16.78 -3.36
N SER A 4 1.57 15.60 -3.92
CA SER A 4 0.71 14.58 -3.33
C SER A 4 1.51 13.30 -3.12
N LEU A 5 1.25 12.66 -1.98
CA LEU A 5 1.75 11.33 -1.67
C LEU A 5 1.10 10.31 -2.61
N GLU A 6 1.89 9.43 -3.21
CA GLU A 6 1.39 8.36 -4.07
C GLU A 6 1.61 7.00 -3.40
N VAL A 7 0.55 6.21 -3.28
CA VAL A 7 0.52 4.91 -2.63
C VAL A 7 0.40 3.82 -3.68
N TYR A 8 1.33 2.88 -3.70
CA TYR A 8 1.29 1.72 -4.58
C TYR A 8 0.79 0.50 -3.82
N PHE A 9 -0.28 -0.12 -4.31
CA PHE A 9 -0.89 -1.29 -3.68
C PHE A 9 -1.29 -2.37 -4.70
N ASP A 10 -1.39 -3.62 -4.22
CA ASP A 10 -1.80 -4.77 -5.03
C ASP A 10 -3.32 -4.98 -5.00
N GLY A 11 -4.01 -4.59 -6.08
CA GLY A 11 -5.43 -4.83 -6.28
C GLY A 11 -5.85 -6.30 -6.38
N ALA A 12 -4.92 -7.21 -6.71
CA ALA A 12 -5.18 -8.64 -6.81
C ALA A 12 -5.14 -9.33 -5.43
N CYS A 13 -4.64 -8.66 -4.39
CA CYS A 13 -4.63 -9.18 -3.03
C CYS A 13 -5.84 -8.64 -2.24
N PRO A 14 -6.83 -9.48 -1.89
CA PRO A 14 -8.04 -9.03 -1.18
C PRO A 14 -7.73 -8.33 0.15
N LEU A 15 -6.70 -8.80 0.85
CA LEU A 15 -6.28 -8.27 2.14
C LEU A 15 -5.56 -6.91 2.00
N CYS A 16 -4.70 -6.75 0.99
CA CYS A 16 -4.10 -5.43 0.70
C CYS A 16 -5.18 -4.42 0.35
N VAL A 17 -6.18 -4.82 -0.41
CA VAL A 17 -7.27 -3.92 -0.80
C VAL A 17 -8.15 -3.56 0.38
N ARG A 18 -8.49 -4.49 1.26
CA ARG A 18 -9.27 -4.18 2.46
C ARG A 18 -8.54 -3.18 3.36
N GLU A 19 -7.23 -3.33 3.50
CA GLU A 19 -6.39 -2.38 4.23
C GLU A 19 -6.39 -0.99 3.56
N ILE A 20 -6.21 -0.92 2.25
CA ILE A 20 -6.22 0.35 1.50
C ILE A 20 -7.59 1.02 1.52
N GLU A 21 -8.66 0.27 1.32
CA GLU A 21 -10.05 0.78 1.41
C GLU A 21 -10.37 1.34 2.80
N PHE A 22 -9.84 0.74 3.86
CA PHE A 22 -9.96 1.29 5.20
C PHE A 22 -9.31 2.68 5.30
N TYR A 23 -8.13 2.88 4.71
CA TYR A 23 -7.46 4.19 4.67
C TYR A 23 -8.14 5.18 3.72
N ARG A 24 -8.68 4.73 2.57
CA ARG A 24 -9.40 5.58 1.61
C ARG A 24 -10.65 6.22 2.19
N ARG A 25 -11.27 5.58 3.19
CA ARG A 25 -12.44 6.11 3.91
C ARG A 25 -12.10 7.18 4.97
N GLN A 26 -10.82 7.43 5.21
CA GLN A 26 -10.37 8.38 6.20
C GLN A 26 -10.32 9.79 5.61
N ARG A 27 -10.64 10.79 6.43
CA ARG A 27 -10.50 12.20 6.04
C ARG A 27 -9.05 12.48 5.62
N GLY A 28 -8.83 13.21 4.51
CA GLY A 28 -7.50 13.51 3.98
C GLY A 28 -6.97 12.50 2.95
N ALA A 29 -7.61 11.33 2.81
CA ALA A 29 -7.27 10.35 1.79
C ALA A 29 -7.53 10.85 0.35
N ASP A 30 -8.36 11.88 0.19
CA ASP A 30 -8.62 12.60 -1.06
C ASP A 30 -7.38 13.29 -1.64
N ARG A 31 -6.36 13.56 -0.80
CA ARG A 31 -5.10 14.21 -1.18
C ARG A 31 -4.01 13.24 -1.59
N ILE A 32 -4.30 11.94 -1.48
CA ILE A 32 -3.38 10.83 -1.71
C ILE A 32 -3.73 10.21 -3.05
N ILE A 33 -2.71 9.97 -3.87
CA ILE A 33 -2.84 9.28 -5.13
C ILE A 33 -2.76 7.78 -4.84
N TRP A 34 -3.75 7.01 -5.26
CA TRP A 34 -3.83 5.56 -5.02
C TRP A 34 -3.60 4.83 -6.33
N THR A 35 -2.47 4.13 -6.45
CA THR A 35 -2.03 3.46 -7.68
C THR A 35 -2.07 1.94 -7.51
N ASP A 36 -2.96 1.29 -8.26
CA ASP A 36 -3.07 -0.17 -8.29
C ASP A 36 -2.05 -0.79 -9.24
N ILE A 37 -1.11 -1.57 -8.70
CA ILE A 37 -0.03 -2.21 -9.46
C ILE A 37 -0.47 -3.50 -10.15
N SER A 38 -1.62 -4.07 -9.77
CA SER A 38 -2.10 -5.33 -10.35
C SER A 38 -2.49 -5.18 -11.82
N THR A 39 -2.96 -3.98 -12.19
CA THR A 39 -3.37 -3.60 -13.54
C THR A 39 -2.19 -3.24 -14.46
N PHE A 40 -1.00 -3.03 -13.90
CA PHE A 40 0.20 -2.73 -14.69
C PHE A 40 0.66 -3.96 -15.49
N LYS A 41 0.72 -3.79 -16.81
CA LYS A 41 1.20 -4.83 -17.76
C LYS A 41 2.72 -4.85 -17.94
N GLY A 42 3.43 -3.81 -17.47
CA GLY A 42 4.88 -3.69 -17.55
C GLY A 42 5.60 -4.14 -16.27
N SER A 43 6.89 -4.47 -16.40
CA SER A 43 7.74 -4.89 -15.27
C SER A 43 8.20 -3.74 -14.37
N LYS A 44 8.15 -2.49 -14.87
CA LYS A 44 8.48 -1.26 -14.13
C LYS A 44 7.19 -0.53 -13.76
N VAL A 45 6.99 -0.31 -12.46
CA VAL A 45 5.85 0.42 -11.88
C VAL A 45 6.21 1.89 -11.68
N ALA A 46 7.45 2.18 -11.27
CA ALA A 46 7.99 3.53 -11.14
C ALA A 46 9.51 3.53 -11.34
N THR A 47 10.13 4.71 -11.39
CA THR A 47 11.59 4.85 -11.35
C THR A 47 12.13 4.16 -10.09
N ASN A 48 12.92 3.09 -10.27
CA ASN A 48 13.43 2.21 -9.20
C ASN A 48 12.39 1.32 -8.48
N LEU A 49 11.23 1.06 -9.08
CA LEU A 49 10.25 0.10 -8.56
C LEU A 49 9.86 -0.92 -9.63
N THR A 50 10.29 -2.18 -9.47
CA THR A 50 9.76 -3.28 -10.28
C THR A 50 8.45 -3.81 -9.72
N LYS A 51 7.67 -4.46 -10.57
CA LYS A 51 6.42 -5.11 -10.16
C LYS A 51 6.65 -6.15 -9.07
N GLU A 52 7.71 -6.96 -9.13
CA GLU A 52 7.97 -7.95 -8.07
C GLU A 52 8.27 -7.28 -6.72
N MET A 53 9.02 -6.17 -6.73
CA MET A 53 9.31 -5.40 -5.51
C MET A 53 8.02 -4.80 -4.94
N ALA A 54 7.21 -4.17 -5.78
CA ALA A 54 5.93 -3.58 -5.40
C ALA A 54 4.93 -4.62 -4.84
N LEU A 55 4.95 -5.85 -5.35
CA LEU A 55 4.09 -6.93 -4.86
C LEU A 55 4.58 -7.52 -3.52
N ARG A 56 5.89 -7.50 -3.28
CA ARG A 56 6.48 -8.04 -2.04
C ARG A 56 6.26 -7.14 -0.83
N ARG A 57 6.24 -5.82 -1.00
CA ARG A 57 6.11 -4.87 0.12
C ARG A 57 5.18 -3.70 -0.19
N PHE A 58 4.60 -3.09 0.84
CA PHE A 58 3.87 -1.83 0.73
C PHE A 58 4.84 -0.69 0.36
N HIS A 59 4.50 0.10 -0.66
CA HIS A 59 5.35 1.17 -1.19
C HIS A 59 4.58 2.49 -1.30
N VAL A 60 5.29 3.58 -1.03
CA VAL A 60 4.77 4.94 -1.14
C VAL A 60 5.86 5.80 -1.77
N LYS A 61 5.47 6.68 -2.69
CA LYS A 61 6.31 7.75 -3.22
C LYS A 61 5.88 9.06 -2.59
N ASP A 62 6.82 9.75 -1.96
CA ASP A 62 6.55 11.02 -1.33
C ASP A 62 6.57 12.19 -2.32
N LYS A 63 6.22 13.39 -1.83
CA LYS A 63 6.16 14.63 -2.61
C LYS A 63 7.51 15.02 -3.24
N THR A 64 8.63 14.56 -2.65
CA THR A 64 9.99 14.79 -3.17
C THR A 64 10.34 13.80 -4.30
N GLY A 65 9.47 12.81 -4.54
CA GLY A 65 9.70 11.72 -5.49
C GLY A 65 10.48 10.55 -4.89
N GLN A 66 10.77 10.58 -3.58
CA GLN A 66 11.47 9.48 -2.91
C GLN A 66 10.51 8.31 -2.70
N LEU A 67 10.95 7.13 -3.12
CA LEU A 67 10.22 5.90 -2.89
C LEU A 67 10.65 5.27 -1.56
N VAL A 68 9.68 5.06 -0.68
CA VAL A 68 9.85 4.39 0.61
C VAL A 68 8.97 3.14 0.68
N SER A 69 9.37 2.16 1.50
CA SER A 69 8.65 0.89 1.64
C SER A 69 8.48 0.47 3.10
N GLY A 70 7.56 -0.47 3.34
CA GLY A 70 7.31 -1.06 4.65
C GLY A 70 6.79 -0.06 5.68
N ALA A 71 7.29 -0.14 6.92
CA ALA A 71 6.85 0.74 8.02
C ALA A 71 7.05 2.24 7.71
N LYS A 72 8.12 2.59 6.99
CA LYS A 72 8.36 3.98 6.56
C LYS A 72 7.28 4.49 5.59
N ALA A 73 6.79 3.62 4.71
CA ALA A 73 5.69 3.95 3.80
C ALA A 73 4.37 4.18 4.56
N PHE A 74 4.07 3.34 5.56
CA PHE A 74 2.91 3.56 6.44
C PHE A 74 3.04 4.84 7.27
N SER A 75 4.22 5.13 7.80
CA SER A 75 4.46 6.39 8.53
C SER A 75 4.16 7.61 7.67
N LYS A 76 4.62 7.62 6.40
CA LYS A 76 4.29 8.69 5.44
C LYS A 76 2.81 8.77 5.14
N LEU A 77 2.13 7.63 4.94
CA LEU A 77 0.68 7.57 4.75
C LEU A 77 -0.08 8.20 5.94
N TRP A 78 0.29 7.82 7.16
CA TRP A 78 -0.37 8.32 8.37
C TRP A 78 -0.10 9.80 8.64
N GLN A 79 1.02 10.34 8.18
CA GLN A 79 1.28 11.78 8.25
C GLN A 79 0.30 12.60 7.38
N GLU A 80 -0.17 12.04 6.27
CA GLU A 80 -1.15 12.68 5.38
C GLU A 80 -2.60 12.55 5.89
N LEU A 81 -2.88 11.57 6.76
CA LEU A 81 -4.20 11.37 7.34
C LEU A 81 -4.33 12.07 8.70
N PRO A 82 -5.17 13.10 8.87
CA PRO A 82 -5.29 13.86 10.13
C PRO A 82 -5.64 13.00 11.35
N ARG A 83 -6.46 11.97 11.17
CA ARG A 83 -6.84 11.02 12.23
C ARG A 83 -5.67 10.14 12.68
N PHE A 84 -4.75 9.84 11.77
CA PHE A 84 -3.58 9.01 12.04
C PHE A 84 -2.30 9.83 12.22
N ARG A 85 -2.37 11.15 12.15
CA ARG A 85 -1.22 12.04 12.21
C ARG A 85 -0.44 11.89 13.51
N LEU A 86 -1.12 11.58 14.61
CA LEU A 86 -0.48 11.25 15.89
C LEU A 86 0.32 9.94 15.77
N PHE A 87 -0.27 8.90 15.19
CA PHE A 87 0.41 7.62 14.90
C PHE A 87 1.57 7.79 13.91
N GLY A 88 1.43 8.59 12.85
CA GLY A 88 2.52 8.90 11.92
C GLY A 88 3.71 9.59 12.59
N ARG A 89 3.43 10.45 13.59
CA ARG A 89 4.45 11.12 14.39
C ARG A 89 5.16 10.15 15.35
N PHE A 90 4.42 9.22 15.97
CA PHE A 90 4.98 8.15 16.80
C PHE A 90 5.70 7.06 15.98
N ALA A 91 5.23 6.75 14.77
CA ALA A 91 5.86 5.81 13.85
C ALA A 91 7.14 6.37 13.20
N GLY A 92 7.46 7.65 13.41
CA GLY A 92 8.75 8.24 13.07
C GLY A 92 9.83 7.98 14.14
N VAL A 93 9.46 7.44 15.31
CA VAL A 93 10.39 7.18 16.42
C VAL A 93 10.95 5.76 16.29
N THR A 94 12.27 5.63 16.15
CA THR A 94 13.00 4.37 15.81
C THR A 94 12.50 3.08 16.47
N PRO A 95 12.25 2.99 17.80
CA PRO A 95 11.77 1.75 18.40
C PRO A 95 10.37 1.33 17.94
N ILE A 96 9.51 2.29 17.59
CA ILE A 96 8.16 2.02 17.11
C ILE A 96 8.21 1.57 15.64
N THR A 97 9.15 2.09 14.86
CA THR A 97 9.40 1.64 13.47
C THR A 97 9.80 0.17 13.41
N GLU A 98 10.64 -0.30 14.34
CA GLU A 98 11.05 -1.71 14.45
C GLU A 98 9.87 -2.62 14.84
N ILE A 99 9.04 -2.20 15.80
CA ILE A 99 7.82 -2.94 16.19
C ILE A 99 6.84 -3.01 15.02
N LEU A 100 6.68 -1.91 14.27
CA LEU A 100 5.84 -1.88 13.07
C LEU A 100 6.43 -2.73 11.94
N GLU A 101 7.75 -2.76 11.78
CA GLU A 101 8.37 -3.66 10.83
C GLU A 101 8.20 -5.13 11.25
N ALA A 102 8.30 -5.44 12.55
CA ALA A 102 8.04 -6.77 13.08
C ALA A 102 6.57 -7.19 12.90
N ALA A 103 5.62 -6.30 13.19
CA ALA A 103 4.19 -6.52 12.95
C ALA A 103 3.90 -6.70 11.44
N TYR A 104 4.54 -5.90 10.59
CA TYR A 104 4.44 -6.01 9.15
C TYR A 104 5.06 -7.32 8.62
N ARG A 105 6.20 -7.76 9.14
CA ARG A 105 6.81 -9.06 8.83
C ARG A 105 5.92 -10.21 9.29
N ALA A 106 5.34 -10.12 10.48
CA ALA A 106 4.36 -11.09 10.97
C ALA A 106 3.13 -11.15 10.05
N PHE A 107 2.61 -10.01 9.60
CA PHE A 107 1.52 -9.94 8.62
C PHE A 107 1.90 -10.55 7.25
N LEU A 108 3.13 -10.32 6.77
CA LEU A 108 3.66 -10.95 5.56
C LEU A 108 3.85 -12.47 5.72
N LEU A 109 4.18 -12.96 6.91
CA LEU A 109 4.26 -14.39 7.25
C LEU A 109 2.87 -15.03 7.34
N PHE A 110 1.85 -14.27 7.74
CA PHE A 110 0.45 -14.69 7.74
C PHE A 110 -0.19 -14.66 6.34
N ARG A 111 0.46 -14.00 5.36
CA ARG A 111 -0.01 -13.81 3.98
C ARG A 111 -0.31 -15.12 3.23
N PRO A 112 0.55 -16.17 3.22
CA PRO A 112 0.24 -17.43 2.55
C PRO A 112 -0.93 -18.19 3.21
N THR A 113 -1.06 -18.13 4.53
CA THR A 113 -2.15 -18.81 5.27
C THR A 113 -3.50 -18.12 5.08
N LEU A 114 -3.53 -16.78 5.00
CA LEU A 114 -4.74 -16.01 4.71
C LEU A 114 -5.17 -16.06 3.24
N GLN A 115 -4.23 -16.18 2.30
CA GLN A 115 -4.53 -16.36 0.86
C GLN A 115 -5.26 -17.68 0.56
N GLY A 116 -5.16 -18.69 1.43
CA GLY A 116 -5.93 -19.93 1.31
C GLY A 116 -7.37 -19.85 1.81
N ILE A 117 -7.71 -18.84 2.63
CA ILE A 117 -9.02 -18.74 3.31
C ILE A 117 -9.90 -17.64 2.70
N LEU A 118 -9.31 -16.60 2.11
CA LEU A 118 -10.06 -15.52 1.49
C LEU A 118 -10.42 -15.88 0.04
N PRO A 119 -11.70 -15.77 -0.36
CA PRO A 119 -12.09 -15.97 -1.75
C PRO A 119 -11.30 -15.00 -2.62
N ARG A 120 -10.74 -15.53 -3.72
CA ARG A 120 -10.04 -14.73 -4.73
C ARG A 120 -11.01 -13.65 -5.20
N ASN A 121 -10.68 -12.39 -4.93
CA ASN A 121 -11.49 -11.29 -5.45
C ASN A 121 -11.19 -11.21 -6.94
N GLU A 122 -11.97 -11.88 -7.76
CA GLU A 122 -12.02 -11.69 -9.20
C GLU A 122 -12.58 -10.31 -9.47
N ARG A 123 -11.74 -9.29 -9.30
CA ARG A 123 -12.03 -7.95 -9.79
C ARG A 123 -12.03 -8.06 -11.30
N CYS A 124 -13.21 -8.13 -11.90
CA CYS A 124 -13.35 -7.96 -13.34
C CYS A 124 -12.68 -6.65 -13.73
N ASP A 125 -11.66 -6.80 -14.58
CA ASP A 125 -11.01 -5.71 -15.28
C ASP A 125 -12.08 -4.93 -16.06
N GLN A 126 -12.23 -3.63 -15.80
CA GLN A 126 -13.14 -2.76 -16.57
C GLN A 126 -12.80 -2.76 -18.07
N ASN A 127 -11.66 -3.33 -18.48
CA ASN A 127 -11.21 -3.38 -19.87
C ASN A 127 -11.18 -4.79 -20.49
N ARG A 128 -11.63 -5.82 -19.77
CA ARG A 128 -11.89 -7.16 -20.31
C ARG A 128 -13.13 -7.72 -19.63
N GLY A 129 -14.24 -7.74 -20.36
CA GLY A 129 -15.55 -8.15 -19.86
C GLY A 129 -15.50 -9.42 -19.00
N CYS A 130 -16.29 -9.42 -17.92
CA CYS A 130 -16.49 -10.59 -17.07
C CYS A 130 -16.92 -11.78 -17.94
N LYS A 131 -16.17 -12.88 -17.88
CA LYS A 131 -16.71 -14.18 -18.30
C LYS A 131 -17.33 -14.84 -17.07
N ALA A 132 -18.59 -15.23 -17.25
CA ALA A 132 -19.42 -16.00 -16.33
C ALA A 132 -18.88 -17.41 -16.09
#